data_AF-A0A4R0Y3I2-F1
#
_entry.id   AF-A0A4R0Y3I2-F1
#
_cell.length_a   1.000
_cell.length_b   1.000
_cell.length_c   1.000
_cell.angle_alpha   90.00
_cell.angle_beta   90.00
_cell.angle_gamma   90.00
#
_symmetry.space_group_name_H-M   'P 1'
#
loop_
_entity.id
_entity.type
_entity.pdbx_description
1 polymer ?
#
loop_
_entity_poly.entity_id
_entity_poly.type
_entity_poly.pdbx_seq_one_letter_code
_entity_poly.pdbx_strand_id
1 'polypeptide(L)'
;MRKSTWLTAAFGTVLLAAPALAQMQPYGAPGRSDSLTEMERERRNSGPPSVPMQNRDGAVADDIDARGVQDWLMQAKAAIGRGNLGQANEFLERAETRLLSRSTEPSRAGTPAAGPRISSISSAREALRKRDRQEAMRQIEMALRGA
;
A
#
# COMPACT_ATOMS: atom_id res chain seq x y z
N MET A 1 20.94 41.51 11.34
CA MET A 1 21.56 40.63 12.36
C MET A 1 20.78 40.73 13.66
N ARG A 2 20.03 39.71 14.04
CA ARG A 2 19.39 39.63 15.37
C ARG A 2 19.63 38.21 15.91
N LYS A 3 20.33 38.15 17.05
CA LYS A 3 20.71 36.95 17.79
C LYS A 3 19.56 36.63 18.75
N SER A 4 19.02 35.41 18.72
CA SER A 4 18.01 34.95 19.67
C SER A 4 18.60 33.85 20.55
N THR A 5 18.58 34.18 21.84
CA THR A 5 19.24 33.57 22.98
C THR A 5 18.56 32.27 23.40
N TRP A 6 19.37 31.31 23.82
CA TRP A 6 18.98 30.06 24.46
C TRP A 6 18.42 30.32 25.87
N LEU A 7 17.40 29.59 26.30
CA LEU A 7 16.99 29.51 27.71
C LEU A 7 16.68 28.06 28.07
N THR A 8 17.70 27.43 28.64
CA THR A 8 17.64 26.19 29.40
C THR A 8 16.92 26.45 30.71
N ALA A 9 15.93 25.64 31.06
CA ALA A 9 15.36 25.59 32.41
C ALA A 9 15.50 24.16 32.94
N ALA A 10 16.45 23.99 33.85
CA ALA A 10 16.56 22.87 34.77
C ALA A 10 15.97 23.32 36.12
N PHE A 11 15.27 22.44 36.83
CA PHE A 11 14.98 22.37 38.29
C PHE A 11 13.70 21.52 38.44
N GLY A 12 13.60 20.51 39.29
CA GLY A 12 14.49 20.03 40.32
C GLY A 12 14.09 18.63 40.80
N THR A 13 15.06 17.97 41.41
CA THR A 13 14.99 16.67 42.09
C THR A 13 14.19 16.75 43.39
N VAL A 14 13.27 15.79 43.60
CA VAL A 14 12.75 15.42 44.92
C VAL A 14 13.17 13.98 45.24
N LEU A 15 13.71 13.80 46.45
CA LEU A 15 14.26 12.56 47.01
C LEU A 15 13.19 11.52 47.37
N LEU A 16 13.53 10.26 47.05
CA LEU A 16 13.42 9.02 47.83
C LEU A 16 12.21 8.77 48.76
N ALA A 17 11.40 7.78 48.39
CA ALA A 17 10.72 6.88 49.32
C ALA A 17 10.78 5.42 48.78
N ALA A 18 10.89 4.49 49.72
CA ALA A 18 11.31 3.08 49.65
C ALA A 18 10.43 2.14 48.78
N PRO A 19 10.91 0.92 48.45
CA PRO A 19 10.20 -0.03 47.59
C PRO A 19 9.09 -0.73 48.38
N ALA A 20 7.84 -0.48 48.02
CA ALA A 20 6.75 -1.36 48.39
C ALA A 20 6.80 -2.60 47.49
N LEU A 21 7.44 -3.66 47.99
CA LEU A 21 7.23 -5.02 47.50
C LEU A 21 5.74 -5.37 47.58
N ALA A 22 5.31 -6.16 46.60
CA ALA A 22 4.08 -6.94 46.59
C ALA A 22 2.76 -6.19 46.31
N GLN A 23 2.56 -5.83 45.04
CA GLN A 23 1.31 -6.19 44.38
C GLN A 23 1.62 -7.10 43.20
N MET A 24 1.95 -8.34 43.57
CA MET A 24 1.74 -9.53 42.77
C MET A 24 0.30 -9.45 42.25
N GLN A 25 0.13 -8.98 41.01
CA GLN A 25 -1.15 -9.15 40.33
C GLN A 25 -1.43 -10.65 40.34
N PRO A 26 -2.60 -11.08 40.80
CA PRO A 26 -2.96 -12.47 40.64
C PRO A 26 -2.92 -12.74 39.15
N TYR A 27 -1.99 -13.60 38.74
CA TYR A 27 -2.04 -14.30 37.47
C TYR A 27 -3.35 -15.10 37.52
N GLY A 28 -4.44 -14.44 37.14
CA GLY A 28 -5.77 -15.03 37.09
C GLY A 28 -5.71 -16.17 36.10
N ALA A 29 -6.09 -17.35 36.56
CA ALA A 29 -6.16 -18.55 35.76
C ALA A 29 -6.84 -18.27 34.40
N PRO A 30 -6.24 -18.67 33.27
CA PRO A 30 -6.89 -18.56 31.99
C PRO A 30 -8.02 -19.60 31.91
N GLY A 31 -9.16 -19.22 31.36
CA GLY A 31 -10.10 -20.18 30.79
C GLY A 31 -11.37 -20.41 31.60
N ARG A 32 -12.40 -19.62 31.26
CA ARG A 32 -13.73 -20.15 30.96
C ARG A 32 -14.63 -19.11 30.31
N SER A 33 -14.57 -17.86 30.77
CA SER A 33 -15.40 -16.76 30.25
C SER A 33 -14.92 -16.22 28.91
N ASP A 34 -13.61 -16.05 28.72
CA ASP A 34 -13.04 -15.60 27.44
C ASP A 34 -13.22 -16.64 26.33
N SER A 35 -13.05 -17.92 26.67
CA SER A 35 -13.25 -19.01 25.73
C SER A 35 -14.73 -19.25 25.41
N LEU A 36 -15.66 -19.02 26.35
CA LEU A 36 -17.10 -19.02 26.07
C LEU A 36 -17.52 -17.83 25.21
N THR A 37 -16.95 -16.65 25.46
CA THR A 37 -17.22 -15.45 24.67
C THR A 37 -16.67 -15.60 23.25
N GLU A 38 -15.45 -16.12 23.09
CA GLU A 38 -14.86 -16.39 21.78
C GLU A 38 -15.56 -17.56 21.06
N MET A 39 -15.97 -18.63 21.76
CA MET A 39 -16.80 -19.70 21.16
C MET A 39 -18.17 -19.19 20.72
N GLU A 40 -18.81 -18.29 21.47
CA GLU A 40 -20.05 -17.66 21.03
C GLU A 40 -19.84 -16.73 19.84
N ARG A 41 -18.68 -16.03 19.79
CA ARG A 41 -18.30 -15.20 18.67
C ARG A 41 -18.08 -16.04 17.40
N GLU A 42 -17.36 -17.16 17.52
CA GLU A 42 -17.17 -18.13 16.42
C GLU A 42 -18.48 -18.79 15.98
N ARG A 43 -19.39 -19.11 16.90
CA ARG A 43 -20.72 -19.63 16.58
C ARG A 43 -21.62 -18.62 15.87
N ARG A 44 -21.48 -17.33 16.19
CA ARG A 44 -22.17 -16.23 15.50
C ARG A 44 -21.46 -15.82 14.21
N ASN A 45 -20.18 -16.15 14.07
CA ASN A 45 -19.42 -15.96 12.84
C ASN A 45 -19.94 -16.99 11.84
N SER A 46 -20.93 -16.58 11.05
CA SER A 46 -21.40 -17.33 9.88
C SER A 46 -20.15 -17.69 9.09
N GLY A 47 -20.00 -18.98 8.76
CA GLY A 47 -18.78 -19.55 8.17
C GLY A 47 -18.24 -18.76 6.96
N PRO A 48 -17.06 -19.15 6.42
CA PRO A 48 -16.42 -18.40 5.34
C PRO A 48 -17.45 -18.04 4.25
N PRO A 49 -17.43 -16.78 3.75
CA PRO A 49 -18.45 -16.30 2.83
C PRO A 49 -18.63 -17.31 1.69
N SER A 50 -19.87 -17.57 1.28
CA SER A 50 -20.14 -18.55 0.22
C SER A 50 -19.26 -18.27 -1.00
N VAL A 51 -18.76 -19.31 -1.66
CA VAL A 51 -17.88 -19.19 -2.85
C VAL A 51 -18.41 -18.19 -3.89
N PRO A 52 -19.73 -18.11 -4.19
CA PRO A 52 -20.26 -17.08 -5.10
C PRO A 52 -20.07 -15.63 -4.60
N MET A 53 -20.17 -15.40 -3.29
CA MET A 53 -19.98 -14.07 -2.70
C MET A 53 -18.50 -13.68 -2.73
N GLN A 54 -17.59 -14.62 -2.44
CA GLN A 54 -16.14 -14.40 -2.55
C GLN A 54 -15.70 -14.04 -3.98
N ASN A 55 -16.24 -14.74 -4.99
CA ASN A 55 -15.92 -14.46 -6.39
C ASN A 55 -16.40 -13.06 -6.80
N ARG A 56 -17.56 -12.62 -6.29
CA ARG A 56 -18.09 -11.28 -6.56
C ARG A 56 -17.20 -10.20 -5.94
N ASP A 57 -16.81 -10.37 -4.68
CA ASP A 57 -15.97 -9.41 -3.98
C ASP A 57 -14.57 -9.30 -4.62
N GLY A 58 -14.02 -10.45 -5.06
CA GLY A 58 -12.78 -10.49 -5.84
C GLY A 58 -12.89 -9.73 -7.18
N ALA A 59 -13.99 -9.94 -7.92
CA ALA A 59 -14.23 -9.24 -9.18
C ALA A 59 -14.40 -7.71 -8.99
N VAL A 60 -15.01 -7.28 -7.88
CA VAL A 60 -15.13 -5.85 -7.55
C VAL A 60 -13.77 -5.23 -7.20
N ALA A 61 -12.94 -5.93 -6.42
CA ALA A 61 -11.59 -5.48 -6.11
C ALA A 61 -10.74 -5.34 -7.37
N ASP A 62 -10.82 -6.31 -8.28
CA ASP A 62 -10.13 -6.29 -9.57
C ASP A 62 -10.54 -5.09 -10.45
N ASP A 63 -11.83 -4.75 -10.46
CA ASP A 63 -12.35 -3.60 -11.22
C ASP A 63 -11.94 -2.26 -10.62
N ILE A 64 -11.91 -2.12 -9.29
CA ILE A 64 -11.36 -0.94 -8.61
C ILE A 64 -9.88 -0.75 -8.98
N ASP A 65 -9.13 -1.84 -9.03
CA ASP A 65 -7.70 -1.80 -9.35
C ASP A 65 -7.43 -1.45 -10.80
N ALA A 66 -8.19 -2.05 -11.73
CA ALA A 66 -8.09 -1.75 -13.14
C ALA A 66 -8.36 -0.26 -13.43
N ARG A 67 -9.38 0.31 -12.77
CA ARG A 67 -9.70 1.74 -12.84
C ARG A 67 -8.56 2.59 -12.27
N GLY A 68 -8.01 2.23 -11.11
CA GLY A 68 -6.87 2.93 -10.53
C GLY A 68 -5.64 2.96 -11.43
N VAL A 69 -5.34 1.85 -12.11
CA VAL A 69 -4.25 1.78 -13.10
C VAL A 69 -4.50 2.70 -14.29
N GLN A 70 -5.72 2.68 -14.86
CA GLN A 70 -6.08 3.58 -15.96
C GLN A 70 -5.97 5.05 -15.56
N ASP A 71 -6.44 5.40 -14.37
CA ASP A 71 -6.39 6.77 -13.87
C ASP A 71 -4.96 7.29 -13.74
N TRP A 72 -4.02 6.47 -13.24
CA TRP A 72 -2.61 6.85 -13.19
C TRP A 72 -1.99 7.01 -14.58
N LEU A 73 -2.33 6.13 -15.54
CA LEU A 73 -1.85 6.26 -16.92
C LEU A 73 -2.33 7.56 -17.58
N MET A 74 -3.59 7.93 -17.36
CA MET A 74 -4.13 9.21 -17.84
C MET A 74 -3.45 10.41 -17.16
N GLN A 75 -3.19 10.33 -15.86
CA GLN A 75 -2.47 11.37 -15.12
C GLN A 75 -1.01 11.50 -15.59
N ALA A 76 -0.34 10.39 -15.91
CA ALA A 76 1.00 10.39 -16.50
C ALA A 76 1.01 11.11 -17.86
N LYS A 77 0.06 10.77 -18.75
CA LYS A 77 -0.12 11.43 -20.05
C LYS A 77 -0.31 12.94 -19.90
N ALA A 78 -1.17 13.36 -18.96
CA ALA A 78 -1.39 14.77 -18.67
C ALA A 78 -0.12 15.47 -18.11
N ALA A 79 0.63 14.81 -17.24
CA ALA A 79 1.88 15.33 -16.67
C ALA A 79 2.97 15.49 -17.74
N ILE A 80 3.09 14.55 -18.70
CA ILE A 80 4.00 14.70 -19.86
C ILE A 80 3.61 15.91 -20.71
N GLY A 81 2.32 16.10 -20.98
CA GLY A 81 1.82 17.27 -21.71
C GLY A 81 2.19 18.60 -21.05
N ARG A 82 2.24 18.64 -19.72
CA ARG A 82 2.69 19.81 -18.94
C ARG A 82 4.22 19.91 -18.79
N GLY A 83 4.99 18.93 -19.26
CA GLY A 83 6.45 18.88 -19.10
C GLY A 83 6.92 18.39 -17.72
N ASN A 84 6.02 17.91 -16.86
CA ASN A 84 6.31 17.43 -15.51
C ASN A 84 6.74 15.95 -15.54
N LEU A 85 7.93 15.66 -16.07
CA LEU A 85 8.37 14.28 -16.32
C LEU A 85 8.58 13.46 -15.02
N GLY A 86 9.01 14.10 -13.92
CA GLY A 86 9.14 13.43 -12.63
C GLY A 86 7.79 12.94 -12.09
N GLN A 87 6.78 13.81 -12.13
CA GLN A 87 5.42 13.46 -11.74
C GLN A 87 4.82 12.39 -12.66
N ALA A 88 5.09 12.46 -13.97
CA ALA A 88 4.68 11.41 -14.91
C ALA A 88 5.30 10.05 -14.55
N ASN A 89 6.59 10.01 -14.23
CA ASN A 89 7.27 8.78 -13.84
C ASN A 89 6.71 8.20 -12.54
N GLU A 90 6.37 9.04 -11.56
CA GLU A 90 5.72 8.57 -10.33
C GLU A 90 4.38 7.87 -10.59
N PHE A 91 3.53 8.44 -11.46
CA PHE A 91 2.26 7.80 -11.82
C PHE A 91 2.48 6.46 -12.54
N LEU A 92 3.47 6.38 -13.42
CA LEU A 92 3.84 5.13 -14.09
C LEU A 92 4.34 4.07 -13.10
N GLU A 93 5.15 4.47 -12.12
CA GLU A 93 5.64 3.58 -11.06
C GLU A 93 4.50 3.03 -10.20
N ARG A 94 3.53 3.87 -9.82
CA ARG A 94 2.34 3.44 -9.07
C ARG A 94 1.51 2.45 -9.88
N ALA A 95 1.28 2.72 -11.16
CA ALA A 95 0.56 1.83 -12.07
C ALA A 95 1.27 0.47 -12.22
N GLU A 96 2.59 0.48 -12.45
CA GLU A 96 3.39 -0.74 -12.58
C GLU A 96 3.38 -1.55 -11.28
N THR A 97 3.59 -0.90 -10.13
CA THR A 97 3.54 -1.55 -8.82
C THR A 97 2.20 -2.25 -8.60
N ARG A 98 1.08 -1.59 -8.90
CA ARG A 98 -0.25 -2.20 -8.72
C ARG A 98 -0.45 -3.44 -9.59
N LEU A 99 -0.03 -3.37 -10.86
CA LEU A 99 -0.12 -4.50 -11.80
C LEU A 99 0.75 -5.68 -11.37
N LEU A 100 1.97 -5.41 -10.90
CA LEU A 100 2.88 -6.43 -10.40
C LEU A 100 2.33 -7.09 -9.13
N SER A 101 1.82 -6.30 -8.17
CA SER A 101 1.19 -6.84 -6.96
C SER A 101 0.01 -7.75 -7.25
N ARG A 102 -0.76 -7.51 -8.33
CA ARG A 102 -1.87 -8.38 -8.73
C ARG A 102 -1.41 -9.67 -9.43
N SER A 103 -0.34 -9.58 -10.22
CA SER A 103 0.13 -10.69 -11.06
C SER A 103 0.96 -11.72 -10.31
N THR A 104 1.35 -11.42 -9.08
CA THR A 104 2.23 -12.27 -8.28
C THR A 104 1.40 -13.12 -7.33
N GLU A 105 1.02 -14.33 -7.75
CA GLU A 105 0.57 -15.36 -6.80
C GLU A 105 1.69 -15.66 -5.79
N PRO A 106 1.38 -15.98 -4.52
CA PRO A 106 2.41 -16.32 -3.53
C PRO A 106 3.35 -17.43 -3.98
N SER A 107 2.86 -18.38 -4.78
CA SER A 107 3.65 -19.47 -5.38
C SER A 107 4.62 -19.02 -6.47
N ARG A 108 4.50 -17.79 -6.98
CA ARG A 108 5.28 -17.23 -8.09
C ARG A 108 6.13 -16.02 -7.68
N ALA A 109 6.30 -15.77 -6.38
CA ALA A 109 7.05 -14.63 -5.85
C ALA A 109 8.53 -14.54 -6.34
N GLY A 110 9.08 -15.61 -6.91
CA GLY A 110 10.42 -15.63 -7.52
C GLY A 110 10.46 -15.50 -9.04
N THR A 111 9.30 -15.42 -9.72
CA THR A 111 9.24 -15.32 -11.19
C THR A 111 8.93 -13.88 -11.60
N PRO A 112 9.69 -13.25 -12.50
CA PRO A 112 9.37 -11.91 -12.98
C PRO A 112 7.98 -11.90 -13.61
N ALA A 113 7.08 -11.08 -13.07
CA ALA A 113 5.77 -10.88 -13.67
C ALA A 113 5.95 -10.18 -15.03
N ALA A 114 5.46 -10.82 -16.10
CA ALA A 114 5.58 -10.34 -17.47
C ALA A 114 4.20 -10.21 -18.10
N GLY A 115 3.95 -9.10 -18.79
CA GLY A 115 2.73 -8.86 -19.53
C GLY A 115 2.87 -7.65 -20.45
N PRO A 116 2.14 -7.61 -21.58
CA PRO A 116 2.29 -6.55 -22.59
C PRO A 116 2.04 -5.15 -22.01
N ARG A 117 1.08 -5.04 -21.08
CA ARG A 117 0.78 -3.79 -20.36
C ARG A 117 1.94 -3.36 -19.45
N ILE A 118 2.52 -4.28 -18.68
CA ILE A 118 3.66 -4.01 -17.80
C ILE A 118 4.86 -3.55 -18.65
N SER A 119 5.17 -4.27 -19.74
CA SER A 119 6.28 -3.91 -20.62
C SER A 119 6.13 -2.52 -21.23
N SER A 120 4.93 -2.13 -21.66
CA SER A 120 4.69 -0.78 -22.17
C SER A 120 4.90 0.28 -21.09
N ILE A 121 4.49 0.03 -19.85
CA ILE A 121 4.74 0.96 -18.74
C ILE A 121 6.23 1.09 -18.46
N SER A 122 6.97 -0.03 -18.39
CA SER A 122 8.42 0.01 -18.19
C SER A 122 9.13 0.73 -19.35
N SER A 123 8.72 0.52 -20.60
CA SER A 123 9.24 1.24 -21.77
C SER A 123 8.91 2.73 -21.74
N ALA A 124 7.73 3.13 -21.27
CA ALA A 124 7.39 4.54 -21.07
C ALA A 124 8.33 5.21 -20.06
N ARG A 125 8.63 4.54 -18.94
CA ARG A 125 9.58 5.03 -17.92
C ARG A 125 10.99 5.18 -18.49
N GLU A 126 11.46 4.19 -19.26
CA GLU A 126 12.75 4.24 -19.96
C GLU A 126 12.83 5.43 -20.93
N ALA A 127 11.75 5.69 -21.69
CA ALA A 127 11.65 6.84 -22.58
C ALA A 127 11.69 8.17 -21.82
N LEU A 128 11.00 8.27 -20.67
CA LEU A 128 11.07 9.45 -19.80
C LEU A 128 12.49 9.72 -19.28
N ARG A 129 13.25 8.67 -18.92
CA ARG A 129 14.66 8.81 -18.52
C ARG A 129 15.52 9.37 -19.65
N LYS A 130 15.22 9.00 -20.89
CA LYS A 130 15.87 9.53 -22.12
C LYS A 130 15.31 10.89 -22.55
N ARG A 131 14.33 11.43 -21.82
CA ARG A 131 13.56 12.64 -22.16
C ARG A 131 12.81 12.56 -23.50
N ASP A 132 12.58 11.34 -23.99
CA ASP A 132 11.78 11.10 -25.19
C ASP A 132 10.29 11.08 -24.82
N ARG A 133 9.68 12.26 -24.88
CA ARG A 133 8.27 12.44 -24.53
C ARG A 133 7.35 11.79 -25.54
N GLN A 134 7.73 11.76 -26.82
CA GLN A 134 6.89 11.18 -27.87
C GLN A 134 6.80 9.68 -27.70
N GLU A 135 7.95 9.01 -27.48
CA GLU A 135 7.96 7.59 -27.20
C GLU A 135 7.24 7.25 -25.90
N ALA A 136 7.44 8.03 -24.84
CA ALA A 136 6.71 7.84 -23.58
C ALA A 136 5.18 7.89 -23.78
N MET A 137 4.69 8.87 -24.55
CA MET A 137 3.26 8.97 -24.88
C MET A 137 2.78 7.75 -25.68
N ARG A 138 3.53 7.30 -26.70
CA ARG A 138 3.18 6.11 -27.49
C ARG A 138 3.04 4.87 -26.62
N GLN A 139 3.97 4.67 -25.70
CA GLN A 139 3.98 3.52 -24.80
C GLN A 139 2.82 3.58 -23.79
N ILE A 140 2.48 4.77 -23.29
CA ILE A 140 1.29 4.95 -22.43
C ILE A 140 0.00 4.59 -23.20
N GLU A 141 -0.13 4.99 -24.46
CA GLU A 141 -1.29 4.60 -25.29
C GLU A 141 -1.35 3.09 -25.55
N MET A 142 -0.20 2.43 -25.70
CA MET A 142 -0.15 0.97 -25.78
C MET A 142 -0.62 0.32 -24.48
N ALA A 143 -0.16 0.83 -23.33
CA ALA A 143 -0.60 0.34 -22.02
C ALA A 143 -2.11 0.52 -21.82
N LEU A 144 -2.66 1.69 -22.18
CA LEU A 144 -4.10 1.99 -22.07
C LEU A 144 -4.97 1.06 -22.92
N ARG A 145 -4.52 0.72 -24.14
CA ARG A 145 -5.26 -0.19 -25.05
C ARG A 145 -5.18 -1.65 -24.65
N GLY A 146 -4.11 -2.08 -23.98
CA GLY A 146 -3.98 -3.44 -23.47
C GLY A 146 -4.77 -3.69 -22.18
N ALA A 147 -5.96 -3.07 -22.02
CA ALA A 147 -6.85 -3.20 -20.86
C ALA A 147 -7.74 -4.42 -20.99
#